data_AF-A0A3L7B4J4-F1
#
_entry.id   AF-A0A3L7B4J4-F1
#
_cell.length_a   1.000
_cell.length_b   1.000
_cell.length_c   1.000
_cell.angle_alpha   90.00
_cell.angle_beta   90.00
_cell.angle_gamma   90.00
#
_symmetry.space_group_name_H-M   'P 1'
#
loop_
_entity.id
_entity.type
_entity.pdbx_description
1 polymer ?
#
loop_
_entity_poly.entity_id
_entity_poly.type
_entity_poly.pdbx_seq_one_letter_code
_entity_poly.pdbx_strand_id
1 'polypeptide(L)'
;MGETPATAQAAFARFVRQAVEAARDERGWSVAEVATRSGVSRSTVFRWLSGEWQHHPELPKVRAFCAVLDVPLGAALRALTPPPADVPQPSPPLTDPRAEAHIAAIRDRLADPRTSAADRQHIRATLQLLALAESRAS
;
A
#
# COMPACT_ATOMS: atom_id res chain seq x y z
N MET A 1 0.49 -21.56 21.42
CA MET A 1 -0.88 -21.08 21.70
C MET A 1 -0.77 -19.61 22.05
N GLY A 2 -1.19 -18.69 21.17
CA GLY A 2 -1.82 -17.42 21.57
C GLY A 2 -1.00 -16.14 21.84
N GLU A 3 0.03 -15.76 21.08
CA GLU A 3 0.61 -14.41 21.18
C GLU A 3 0.89 -13.80 19.79
N THR A 4 -0.17 -13.34 19.13
CA THR A 4 -0.11 -12.53 17.88
C THR A 4 -1.26 -11.51 17.70
N PRO A 5 -2.38 -11.49 18.47
CA PRO A 5 -3.47 -10.57 18.17
C PRO A 5 -3.15 -9.11 18.54
N ALA A 6 -2.39 -8.88 19.62
CA ALA A 6 -2.03 -7.52 20.08
C ALA A 6 -1.23 -6.74 19.03
N THR A 7 -0.38 -7.43 18.24
CA THR A 7 0.42 -6.81 17.18
C THR A 7 -0.42 -6.44 15.96
N ALA A 8 -1.32 -7.32 15.51
CA ALA A 8 -2.21 -7.03 14.37
C ALA A 8 -3.24 -5.93 14.71
N GLN A 9 -3.80 -5.97 15.92
CA GLN A 9 -4.69 -4.93 16.45
C GLN A 9 -4.01 -3.56 16.47
N ALA A 10 -2.81 -3.47 17.05
CA ALA A 10 -2.05 -2.23 17.13
C ALA A 10 -1.60 -1.72 15.75
N ALA A 11 -1.15 -2.63 14.86
CA ALA A 11 -0.73 -2.28 13.50
C ALA A 11 -1.91 -1.75 12.67
N PHE A 12 -3.05 -2.44 12.71
CA PHE A 12 -4.24 -1.99 12.01
C PHE A 12 -4.80 -0.68 12.58
N ALA A 13 -4.79 -0.51 13.90
CA ALA A 13 -5.22 0.73 14.53
C ALA A 13 -4.34 1.92 14.11
N ARG A 14 -3.02 1.72 14.01
CA ARG A 14 -2.10 2.74 13.48
C ARG A 14 -2.39 3.07 12.01
N PHE A 15 -2.63 2.07 11.17
CA PHE A 15 -3.03 2.29 9.78
C PHE A 15 -4.31 3.14 9.69
N VAL A 16 -5.34 2.79 10.47
CA VAL A 16 -6.62 3.52 10.47
C VAL A 16 -6.46 4.95 10.99
N ARG A 17 -5.66 5.17 12.04
CA ARG A 17 -5.34 6.51 12.55
C ARG A 17 -4.69 7.37 11.47
N GLN A 18 -3.65 6.86 10.80
CA GLN A 18 -2.96 7.58 9.73
C GLN A 18 -3.90 7.93 8.57
N ALA A 19 -4.75 7.01 8.15
CA ALA A 19 -5.70 7.25 7.07
C ALA A 19 -6.75 8.32 7.46
N VAL A 20 -7.28 8.27 8.68
CA VAL A 20 -8.23 9.25 9.20
C VAL A 20 -7.58 10.63 9.39
N GLU A 21 -6.35 10.68 9.89
CA GLU A 21 -5.58 11.93 10.02
C GLU A 21 -5.35 12.58 8.65
N ALA A 22 -4.92 11.80 7.65
CA ALA A 22 -4.78 12.31 6.28
C ALA A 22 -6.12 12.84 5.71
N ALA A 23 -7.22 12.11 5.91
CA ALA A 23 -8.55 12.57 5.47
C ALA A 23 -9.01 13.85 6.20
N ARG A 24 -8.66 14.00 7.48
CA ARG A 24 -8.93 15.22 8.24
C ARG A 24 -8.12 16.38 7.69
N ASP A 25 -6.82 16.18 7.47
CA ASP A 25 -5.90 17.25 7.11
C ASP A 25 -6.09 17.69 5.65
N GLU A 26 -6.39 16.76 4.73
CA GLU A 26 -6.59 17.06 3.30
C GLU A 26 -8.03 17.49 2.95
N ARG A 27 -9.03 16.92 3.63
CA ARG A 27 -10.45 17.04 3.23
C ARG A 27 -11.34 17.58 4.33
N GLY A 28 -10.80 17.87 5.53
CA GLY A 28 -11.57 18.34 6.68
C GLY A 28 -12.52 17.30 7.26
N TRP A 29 -12.36 16.01 6.94
CA TRP A 29 -13.32 14.99 7.35
C TRP A 29 -13.15 14.60 8.82
N SER A 30 -14.27 14.56 9.54
CA SER A 30 -14.34 13.94 10.86
C SER A 30 -14.34 12.41 10.74
N VAL A 31 -14.07 11.71 11.86
CA VAL A 31 -14.26 10.25 11.94
C VAL A 31 -15.70 9.85 11.59
N ALA A 32 -16.67 10.68 11.97
CA ALA A 32 -18.09 10.43 11.66
C ALA A 32 -18.38 10.59 10.15
N GLU A 33 -17.74 11.55 9.49
CA GLU A 33 -17.78 11.71 8.03
C GLU A 33 -17.18 10.50 7.33
N VAL A 34 -16.01 10.03 7.79
CA VAL A 34 -15.35 8.85 7.23
C VAL A 34 -16.25 7.61 7.34
N ALA A 35 -16.85 7.38 8.51
CA ALA A 35 -17.79 6.29 8.73
C ALA A 35 -19.00 6.38 7.79
N THR A 36 -19.59 7.58 7.68
CA THR A 36 -20.76 7.83 6.82
C THR A 36 -20.43 7.60 5.34
N ARG A 37 -19.31 8.13 4.86
CA ARG A 37 -18.89 8.01 3.45
C ARG A 37 -18.49 6.58 3.08
N SER A 38 -17.79 5.88 3.98
CA SER A 38 -17.35 4.48 3.75
C SER A 38 -18.46 3.45 3.93
N GLY A 39 -19.61 3.83 4.50
CA GLY A 39 -20.67 2.89 4.88
C GLY A 39 -20.28 1.96 6.05
N VAL A 40 -19.13 2.20 6.68
CA VAL A 40 -18.69 1.48 7.88
C VAL A 40 -19.26 2.17 9.10
N SER A 41 -19.90 1.44 10.00
CA SER A 41 -20.51 2.03 11.20
C SER A 41 -19.47 2.80 12.04
N ARG A 42 -19.88 3.92 12.66
CA ARG A 42 -18.99 4.72 13.52
C ARG A 42 -18.36 3.86 14.62
N SER A 43 -19.15 3.00 15.27
CA SER A 43 -18.66 2.08 16.30
C SER A 43 -17.59 1.12 15.78
N THR A 44 -17.72 0.66 14.54
CA THR A 44 -16.68 -0.16 13.89
C THR A 44 -15.40 0.64 13.66
N VAL A 45 -15.50 1.86 13.12
CA VAL A 45 -14.32 2.72 12.89
C VAL A 45 -13.61 3.07 14.21
N PHE A 46 -14.35 3.43 15.26
CA PHE A 46 -13.77 3.70 16.58
C PHE A 46 -13.10 2.46 17.18
N ARG A 47 -13.69 1.27 17.01
CA ARG A 47 -13.09 0.01 17.45
C ARG A 47 -11.81 -0.31 16.68
N TRP A 48 -11.76 0.01 15.39
CA TRP A 48 -10.52 -0.12 14.62
C TRP A 48 -9.46 0.87 15.09
N LEU A 49 -9.84 2.12 15.37
CA LEU A 49 -8.93 3.16 15.88
C LEU A 49 -8.34 2.81 17.25
N SER A 50 -9.10 2.14 18.12
CA SER A 50 -8.60 1.70 19.43
C SER A 50 -7.80 0.39 19.35
N GLY A 51 -8.01 -0.43 18.33
CA GLY A 51 -7.45 -1.78 18.24
C GLY A 51 -8.23 -2.83 19.06
N GLU A 52 -9.31 -2.44 19.73
CA GLU A 52 -10.08 -3.29 20.66
C GLU A 52 -11.13 -4.16 19.93
N TRP A 53 -10.78 -4.76 18.80
CA TRP A 53 -11.68 -5.64 18.07
C TRP A 53 -11.48 -7.10 18.46
N GLN A 54 -12.59 -7.76 18.80
CA GLN A 54 -12.63 -9.19 19.16
C GLN A 54 -12.66 -10.10 17.91
N HIS A 55 -13.24 -9.61 16.82
CA HIS A 55 -13.34 -10.31 15.56
C HIS A 55 -12.49 -9.59 14.52
N HIS A 56 -11.81 -10.36 13.68
CA HIS A 56 -11.01 -9.83 12.60
C HIS A 56 -11.84 -8.87 11.73
N PRO A 57 -11.33 -7.68 11.39
CA PRO A 57 -12.00 -6.74 10.50
C PRO A 57 -12.46 -7.39 9.20
N GLU A 58 -13.75 -7.26 8.88
CA GLU A 58 -14.35 -7.87 7.70
C GLU A 58 -13.82 -7.22 6.42
N LEU A 59 -13.30 -8.04 5.50
CA LEU A 59 -12.69 -7.57 4.26
C LEU A 59 -13.58 -6.62 3.43
N PRO A 60 -14.90 -6.85 3.28
CA PRO A 60 -15.77 -5.92 2.58
C PRO A 60 -15.76 -4.51 3.20
N LYS A 61 -15.78 -4.41 4.53
CA LYS A 61 -15.74 -3.13 5.26
C LYS A 61 -14.38 -2.45 5.11
N VAL A 62 -13.30 -3.22 5.21
CA VAL A 62 -11.93 -2.71 5.02
C VAL A 62 -11.74 -2.17 3.59
N ARG A 63 -12.27 -2.88 2.59
CA ARG A 63 -12.24 -2.43 1.19
C ARG A 63 -13.01 -1.12 0.99
N ALA A 64 -14.23 -1.03 1.53
CA ALA A 64 -15.05 0.17 1.43
C ALA A 64 -14.39 1.39 2.10
N PHE A 65 -13.80 1.18 3.28
CA PHE A 65 -12.97 2.18 3.95
C PHE A 65 -11.81 2.62 3.06
N CYS A 66 -10.99 1.67 2.56
CA CYS A 66 -9.82 2.01 1.74
C CYS A 66 -10.19 2.78 0.47
N ALA A 67 -11.28 2.38 -0.21
CA ALA A 67 -11.75 3.03 -1.43
C ALA A 67 -12.17 4.48 -1.22
N VAL A 68 -12.82 4.80 -0.09
CA VAL A 68 -13.30 6.16 0.21
C VAL A 68 -12.19 7.10 0.63
N LEU A 69 -11.18 6.60 1.33
CA LEU A 69 -10.02 7.41 1.75
C LEU A 69 -8.92 7.45 0.69
N ASP A 70 -9.08 6.73 -0.43
CA ASP A 70 -8.07 6.57 -1.48
C ASP A 70 -6.73 6.03 -0.94
N VAL A 71 -6.81 5.05 -0.03
CA VAL A 71 -5.64 4.39 0.55
C VAL A 71 -5.46 2.96 0.01
N PRO A 72 -4.22 2.47 -0.17
CA PRO A 72 -3.99 1.15 -0.74
C PRO A 72 -4.53 0.02 0.16
N LEU A 73 -5.42 -0.82 -0.38
CA LEU A 73 -5.95 -2.00 0.34
C LEU A 73 -4.83 -2.93 0.82
N GLY A 74 -3.75 -3.07 0.05
CA GLY A 74 -2.59 -3.89 0.43
C GLY A 74 -1.90 -3.41 1.71
N ALA A 75 -1.92 -2.11 2.02
CA ALA A 75 -1.39 -1.59 3.28
C ALA A 75 -2.26 -2.02 4.47
N ALA A 76 -3.59 -1.97 4.32
CA ALA A 76 -4.53 -2.46 5.32
C ALA A 76 -4.35 -3.96 5.59
N LEU A 77 -4.23 -4.77 4.53
CA LEU A 77 -4.06 -6.22 4.64
C LEU A 77 -2.75 -6.61 5.35
N ARG A 78 -1.64 -5.93 5.03
CA ARG A 78 -0.36 -6.14 5.75
C ARG A 78 -0.46 -5.79 7.24
N ALA A 79 -1.25 -4.78 7.59
CA ALA A 79 -1.48 -4.42 8.98
C ALA A 79 -2.38 -5.45 9.72
N LEU A 80 -3.33 -6.06 9.01
CA LEU A 80 -4.23 -7.10 9.53
C LEU A 80 -3.57 -8.47 9.66
N THR A 81 -2.61 -8.77 8.79
CA THR A 81 -1.86 -10.02 8.78
C THR A 81 -0.37 -9.69 8.74
N PRO A 82 0.19 -9.19 9.86
CA PRO A 82 1.62 -8.97 9.94
C PRO A 82 2.34 -10.31 9.72
N PRO A 83 3.36 -10.35 8.84
CA PRO A 83 4.10 -11.58 8.59
C PRO A 83 4.74 -12.11 9.88
N PRO A 84 4.92 -13.44 10.00
CA PRO A 84 5.67 -14.01 11.11
C PRO A 84 7.05 -13.35 11.22
N ALA A 85 7.51 -13.08 12.44
CA ALA A 85 8.81 -12.44 12.68
C ALA A 85 10.00 -13.23 12.04
N ASP A 86 9.83 -14.54 11.86
CA ASP A 86 10.82 -15.44 11.24
C ASP A 86 10.78 -15.50 9.71
N VAL A 87 9.81 -14.85 9.06
CA VAL A 87 9.86 -14.69 7.61
C VAL A 87 10.78 -13.50 7.34
N PRO A 88 11.93 -13.69 6.65
CA PRO A 88 12.73 -12.57 6.19
C PRO A 88 11.79 -11.62 5.47
N GLN A 89 11.55 -10.46 6.07
CA GLN A 89 10.96 -9.38 5.31
C GLN A 89 11.87 -9.26 4.09
N PRO A 90 11.35 -9.24 2.85
CA PRO A 90 12.15 -8.75 1.76
C PRO A 90 12.54 -7.35 2.20
N SER A 91 13.75 -7.20 2.73
CA SER A 91 14.41 -5.92 2.79
C SER A 91 14.19 -5.36 1.39
N PRO A 92 13.73 -4.10 1.23
CA PRO A 92 13.89 -3.47 -0.07
C PRO A 92 15.33 -3.83 -0.47
N PRO A 93 15.56 -4.40 -1.67
CA PRO A 93 16.92 -4.71 -2.07
C PRO A 93 17.72 -3.45 -1.75
N LEU A 94 18.96 -3.61 -1.28
CA LEU A 94 19.90 -2.50 -1.32
C LEU A 94 20.02 -2.15 -2.81
N THR A 95 19.04 -1.40 -3.33
CA THR A 95 18.99 -1.03 -4.72
C THR A 95 20.17 -0.11 -4.85
N ASP A 96 21.07 -0.42 -5.77
CA ASP A 96 22.12 0.51 -6.13
C ASP A 96 21.44 1.87 -6.41
N PRO A 97 21.73 2.94 -5.66
CA PRO A 97 21.08 4.24 -5.84
C PRO A 97 21.29 4.77 -7.26
N ARG A 98 22.34 4.30 -7.95
CA ARG A 98 22.56 4.57 -9.36
C ARG A 98 21.56 3.84 -10.26
N ALA A 99 21.23 2.59 -9.95
CA ALA A 99 20.21 1.84 -10.66
C ALA A 99 18.83 2.48 -10.47
N GLU A 100 18.50 2.93 -9.26
CA GLU A 100 17.25 3.67 -9.00
C GLU A 100 17.15 4.96 -9.82
N ALA A 101 18.25 5.74 -9.86
CA ALA A 101 18.31 6.95 -10.67
C ALA A 101 18.10 6.67 -12.17
N HIS A 102 18.69 5.58 -12.69
CA HIS A 102 18.47 5.18 -14.08
C HIS A 102 17.02 4.74 -14.34
N ILE A 103 16.40 3.99 -13.43
CA ILE A 103 14.99 3.58 -13.55
C ILE A 103 14.08 4.80 -13.56
N ALA A 104 14.31 5.77 -12.67
CA ALA A 104 13.57 7.02 -12.65
C ALA A 104 13.71 7.78 -13.98
N ALA A 105 14.94 7.94 -14.49
CA ALA A 105 15.19 8.63 -15.75
C ALA A 105 14.52 7.92 -16.96
N ILE A 106 14.52 6.59 -16.99
CA ILE A 106 13.84 5.81 -18.03
C ILE A 106 12.32 6.05 -17.97
N ARG A 107 11.73 6.03 -16.76
CA ARG A 107 10.30 6.28 -16.56
C ARG A 107 9.93 7.69 -17.02
N ASP A 108 10.70 8.69 -16.64
CA ASP A 108 10.45 10.09 -17.00
C ASP A 108 10.56 10.28 -18.51
N ARG A 109 11.57 9.69 -19.16
CA ARG A 109 11.71 9.73 -20.62
C ARG A 109 10.57 9.03 -21.36
N LEU A 110 10.04 7.93 -20.83
CA LEU A 110 8.88 7.25 -21.42
C LEU A 110 7.57 8.05 -21.24
N ALA A 111 7.46 8.84 -20.16
CA ALA A 111 6.31 9.70 -19.87
C ALA A 111 6.37 11.04 -20.63
N ASP A 112 7.56 11.51 -21.02
CA ASP A 112 7.71 12.76 -21.78
C ASP A 112 7.06 12.64 -23.18
N PRO A 113 6.04 13.47 -23.50
CA PRO A 113 5.40 13.46 -24.80
C PRO A 113 6.36 13.85 -25.94
N ARG A 114 7.45 14.57 -25.64
CA ARG A 114 8.45 14.99 -26.63
C ARG A 114 9.39 13.87 -27.05
N THR A 115 9.44 12.76 -26.32
CA THR A 115 10.24 11.60 -26.71
C THR A 115 9.74 11.03 -28.04
N SER A 116 10.66 10.81 -28.97
CA SER A 116 10.32 10.29 -30.30
C SER A 116 9.68 8.89 -30.20
N ALA A 117 8.84 8.53 -31.17
CA ALA A 117 8.25 7.19 -31.22
C ALA A 117 9.32 6.09 -31.35
N ALA A 118 10.37 6.35 -32.14
CA ALA A 118 11.50 5.45 -32.31
C ALA A 118 12.28 5.24 -31.00
N ASP A 119 12.54 6.31 -30.25
CA ASP A 119 13.22 6.25 -28.95
C ASP A 119 12.40 5.46 -27.94
N ARG A 120 11.09 5.72 -27.84
CA ARG A 120 10.20 4.98 -26.94
C ARG A 120 10.17 3.48 -27.28
N GLN A 121 10.14 3.15 -28.56
CA GLN A 121 10.15 1.77 -29.01
C GLN A 121 11.49 1.09 -28.71
N HIS A 122 12.59 1.78 -28.93
CA HIS A 122 13.93 1.28 -28.59
C HIS A 122 14.07 1.02 -27.09
N ILE A 123 13.67 1.95 -26.23
CA ILE A 123 13.70 1.80 -24.77
C ILE A 123 12.88 0.57 -24.35
N ARG A 124 11.65 0.41 -24.87
CA ARG A 124 10.79 -0.74 -24.55
C ARG A 124 11.38 -2.06 -25.00
N ALA A 125 11.94 -2.12 -26.21
CA ALA A 125 12.59 -3.33 -26.72
C ALA A 125 13.77 -3.75 -25.83
N THR A 126 14.60 -2.79 -25.40
CA THR A 126 15.72 -3.05 -24.48
C THR A 126 15.23 -3.56 -23.13
N LEU A 127 14.18 -2.95 -22.55
CA LEU A 127 13.59 -3.42 -21.30
C LEU A 127 13.03 -4.86 -21.41
N GLN A 128 12.38 -5.18 -22.53
CA GLN A 128 11.88 -6.53 -22.80
C GLN A 128 13.02 -7.55 -22.90
N LEU A 129 14.12 -7.21 -23.58
CA LEU A 129 15.30 -8.07 -23.68
C LEU A 129 15.91 -8.37 -22.30
N LEU A 130 16.03 -7.34 -21.45
CA LEU A 130 16.55 -7.50 -20.09
C LEU A 130 15.64 -8.39 -19.23
N ALA A 131 14.32 -8.20 -19.29
CA ALA A 131 13.35 -9.02 -18.54
C ALA A 131 13.38 -10.50 -18.96
N LEU A 132 13.53 -10.76 -20.27
CA LEU A 132 13.67 -12.12 -20.80
C LEU A 132 15.02 -12.76 -20.43
N ALA A 133 16.08 -11.96 -20.24
CA ALA A 133 17.38 -12.47 -19.80
C ALA A 133 17.33 -12.96 -18.34
N GLU A 134 16.65 -12.24 -17.46
CA GLU A 134 16.43 -12.65 -16.06
C GLU A 134 15.67 -14.00 -15.98
N SER A 135 14.64 -14.16 -16.80
CA SER A 135 13.80 -15.37 -16.84
C SER A 135 14.54 -16.63 -17.30
N ARG A 136 15.71 -16.51 -17.94
CA ARG A 136 16.56 -17.64 -18.38
C ARG A 136 17.67 -17.99 -17.38
N ALA A 137 17.94 -17.11 -16.43
CA ALA A 137 18.96 -17.29 -15.40
C ALA A 137 18.41 -17.90 -14.10
N SER A 138 17.08 -18.03 -13.99
CA SER A 138 16.36 -18.73 -12.92
C SER A 138 15.92 -20.12 -13.39
#